data_AF-A0A809YJE4-F1
#
_entry.id   AF-A0A809YJE4-F1
#
_cell.length_a   1.000
_cell.length_b   1.000
_cell.length_c   1.000
_cell.angle_alpha   90.00
_cell.angle_beta   90.00
_cell.angle_gamma   90.00
#
_symmetry.space_group_name_H-M   'P 1'
#
loop_
_entity.id
_entity.type
_entity.pdbx_description
1 polymer ?
#
loop_
_entity_poly.entity_id
_entity_poly.type
_entity_poly.pdbx_seq_one_letter_code
_entity_poly.pdbx_strand_id
1 'polypeptide(L)'
;MADTSLVLRTLGSGGPQALKLATVITRLVVKVADREIDGLDKYQVVSFGRTVNGARFPDRWWPRLSRAIETGAIERLSVQAIVDVMIDHDRP
;
A
#
# COMPACT_ATOMS: atom_id res chain seq x y z
N MET A 1 7.04 -3.94 12.64
CA MET A 1 6.99 -3.94 11.16
C MET A 1 5.76 -4.73 10.78
N ALA A 2 4.88 -4.21 9.92
CA ALA A 2 3.66 -4.94 9.55
C ALA A 2 4.03 -6.22 8.76
N ASP A 3 3.29 -7.30 8.96
CA ASP A 3 3.47 -8.52 8.16
C ASP A 3 2.96 -8.29 6.73
N THR A 4 3.88 -8.34 5.77
CA THR A 4 3.62 -8.16 4.34
C THR A 4 3.65 -9.47 3.56
N SER A 5 3.81 -10.61 4.24
CA SER A 5 4.02 -11.91 3.61
C SER A 5 2.89 -12.31 2.67
N LEU A 6 1.62 -12.08 3.04
CA LEU A 6 0.46 -12.37 2.20
C LEU A 6 0.46 -11.53 0.92
N VAL A 7 0.67 -10.22 1.04
CA VAL A 7 0.77 -9.29 -0.10
C VAL A 7 1.87 -9.74 -1.06
N LEU A 8 3.06 -10.06 -0.54
CA LEU A 8 4.19 -10.52 -1.34
C LEU A 8 3.92 -11.87 -2.00
N ARG A 9 3.29 -12.82 -1.30
CA ARG A 9 2.90 -14.12 -1.86
C ARG A 9 1.88 -13.97 -2.99
N THR A 10 0.88 -13.10 -2.82
CA THR A 10 -0.12 -12.82 -3.86
C THR A 10 0.50 -12.13 -5.08
N LEU A 11 1.45 -11.21 -4.88
CA LEU A 11 2.19 -10.63 -6.00
C LEU A 11 3.05 -11.70 -6.71
N GLY A 12 3.75 -12.53 -5.93
CA GLY A 12 4.62 -13.60 -6.44
C GLY A 12 3.89 -14.73 -7.17
N SER A 13 2.61 -15.00 -6.84
CA SER A 13 1.81 -16.00 -7.54
C SER A 13 1.40 -15.58 -8.96
N GLY A 14 1.49 -14.29 -9.28
CA GLY A 14 1.11 -13.76 -10.59
C GLY A 14 -0.40 -13.85 -10.87
N GLY A 15 -0.77 -13.68 -12.14
CA GLY A 15 -2.16 -13.75 -12.60
C GLY A 15 -2.98 -12.47 -12.40
N PRO A 16 -4.29 -12.51 -12.69
CA PRO A 16 -5.16 -11.34 -12.66
C PRO A 16 -5.24 -10.67 -11.29
N GLN A 17 -5.27 -11.45 -10.21
CA GLN A 17 -5.32 -10.93 -8.84
C GLN A 17 -4.03 -10.21 -8.47
N ALA A 18 -2.86 -10.78 -8.80
CA ALA A 18 -1.58 -10.13 -8.58
C ALA A 18 -1.46 -8.81 -9.35
N LEU A 19 -1.87 -8.80 -10.62
CA LEU A 19 -1.87 -7.60 -11.44
C LEU A 19 -2.79 -6.52 -10.86
N LYS A 20 -3.98 -6.91 -10.39
CA LYS A 20 -4.92 -5.98 -9.76
C LYS A 20 -4.34 -5.41 -8.47
N LEU A 21 -3.76 -6.25 -7.61
CA LEU A 21 -3.09 -5.82 -6.37
C LEU A 21 -1.93 -4.86 -6.66
N ALA A 22 -1.08 -5.18 -7.64
CA ALA A 22 0.00 -4.30 -8.09
C ALA A 22 -0.55 -2.95 -8.59
N THR A 23 -1.65 -2.97 -9.35
CA THR A 23 -2.30 -1.75 -9.86
C THR A 23 -2.84 -0.89 -8.72
N VAL A 24 -3.45 -1.49 -7.69
CA VAL A 24 -3.92 -0.79 -6.49
C VAL A 24 -2.74 -0.10 -5.79
N ILE A 25 -1.65 -0.83 -5.54
CA ILE A 25 -0.45 -0.27 -4.90
C ILE A 25 0.08 0.90 -5.72
N THR A 26 0.28 0.73 -7.03
CA THR A 26 0.77 1.80 -7.93
C THR A 26 -0.13 3.03 -7.91
N ARG A 27 -1.46 2.88 -7.91
CA ARG A 27 -2.37 4.03 -7.82
C ARG A 27 -2.27 4.76 -6.49
N LEU A 28 -2.12 4.04 -5.38
CA LEU A 28 -1.89 4.66 -4.09
C LEU A 28 -0.56 5.45 -4.07
N VAL A 29 0.49 4.92 -4.70
CA VAL A 29 1.78 5.65 -4.85
C VAL A 29 1.58 6.95 -5.62
N VAL A 30 0.89 6.90 -6.75
CA VAL A 30 0.63 8.08 -7.60
C VAL A 30 -0.16 9.13 -6.83
N LYS A 31 -1.22 8.74 -6.12
CA LYS A 31 -2.03 9.66 -5.30
C LYS A 31 -1.22 10.35 -4.20
N VAL A 32 -0.29 9.64 -3.58
CA VAL A 32 0.64 10.24 -2.60
C VAL A 32 1.61 11.21 -3.28
N ALA A 33 2.15 10.84 -4.45
CA ALA A 33 3.05 11.70 -5.22
C ALA A 33 2.37 13.01 -5.67
N ASP A 34 1.10 12.91 -6.06
CA ASP A 34 0.25 14.02 -6.48
C ASP A 34 -0.33 14.83 -5.29
N ARG A 35 -0.02 14.42 -4.05
CA ARG A 35 -0.49 15.03 -2.80
C ARG A 35 -2.02 15.02 -2.64
N GLU A 36 -2.70 14.07 -3.26
CA GLU A 36 -4.15 13.89 -3.12
C GLU A 36 -4.56 13.27 -1.77
N ILE A 37 -3.64 12.52 -1.15
CA ILE A 37 -3.83 11.86 0.14
C ILE A 37 -2.62 12.09 1.04
N ASP A 38 -2.82 11.96 2.35
CA ASP A 38 -1.76 12.16 3.33
C ASP A 38 -0.56 11.25 3.07
N GLY A 39 0.64 11.82 3.29
CA GLY A 39 1.87 11.33 2.70
C GLY A 39 2.45 10.05 3.29
N LEU A 40 3.50 9.55 2.64
CA LEU A 40 4.40 8.49 3.11
C LEU A 40 4.82 8.72 4.58
N ASP A 41 4.89 7.64 5.36
CA ASP A 41 5.47 7.68 6.71
C ASP A 41 6.94 8.12 6.59
N LYS A 42 7.28 9.20 7.29
CA LYS A 42 8.65 9.70 7.34
C LYS A 42 9.45 8.91 8.37
N TYR A 43 10.69 8.58 8.04
CA TYR A 43 11.62 7.98 8.98
C TYR A 43 12.98 8.65 8.87
N GLN A 44 13.79 8.52 9.91
CA GLN A 44 15.16 9.03 9.92
C GLN A 44 16.14 7.87 9.99
N VAL A 45 17.15 7.90 9.13
CA VAL A 45 18.27 6.96 9.16
C VAL A 45 19.58 7.73 9.17
N VAL A 46 20.56 7.22 9.91
CA VAL A 46 21.92 7.72 9.84
C VAL A 46 22.63 6.99 8.71
N SER A 47 23.04 7.74 7.69
CA SER A 47 23.81 7.24 6.55
C SER A 47 25.07 8.06 6.38
N PHE A 48 26.24 7.42 6.36
CA PHE A 48 27.56 8.07 6.26
C PHE A 48 27.75 9.25 7.23
N GLY A 49 27.31 9.09 8.48
CA GLY A 49 27.43 10.13 9.52
C GLY A 49 26.49 11.32 9.36
N ARG A 50 25.51 11.26 8.45
CA ARG A 50 24.47 12.29 8.28
C ARG A 50 23.08 11.69 8.55
N THR A 51 22.23 12.45 9.22
CA THR A 51 20.81 12.12 9.35
C THR A 51 20.11 12.42 8.03
N VAL A 52 19.53 11.39 7.42
CA VAL A 52 18.75 11.49 6.19
C VAL A 52 17.29 11.17 6.51
N ASN A 53 16.38 12.01 6.01
CA ASN A 53 14.96 11.73 6.06
C ASN A 53 14.59 10.79 4.91
N GLY A 54 14.12 9.60 5.23
CA GLY A 54 13.49 8.68 4.31
C GLY A 54 11.96 8.78 4.35
N ALA A 55 11.33 8.23 3.33
CA ALA A 55 9.89 8.10 3.24
C ALA A 55 9.55 6.67 2.85
N ARG A 56 8.53 6.09 3.49
CA ARG A 56 8.06 4.73 3.21
C ARG A 56 6.54 4.71 3.14
N PHE A 57 5.98 3.67 2.53
CA PHE A 57 4.53 3.50 2.57
C PHE A 57 4.03 3.40 4.01
N PRO A 58 2.85 3.96 4.30
CA PRO A 58 2.27 3.88 5.63
C PRO A 58 2.12 2.44 6.13
N ASP A 59 2.62 2.15 7.34
CA ASP A 59 2.56 0.79 7.90
C ASP A 59 1.11 0.28 8.03
N ARG A 60 0.15 1.21 8.18
CA ARG A 60 -1.29 0.93 8.25
C ARG A 60 -1.91 0.41 6.95
N TRP A 61 -1.26 0.58 5.80
CA TRP A 61 -1.78 0.08 4.52
C TRP A 61 -1.66 -1.43 4.38
N TRP A 62 -0.61 -2.03 4.93
CA TRP A 62 -0.34 -3.47 4.73
C TRP A 62 -1.41 -4.38 5.32
N PRO A 63 -1.88 -4.19 6.56
CA PRO A 63 -2.98 -4.99 7.11
C PRO A 63 -4.28 -4.85 6.29
N ARG A 64 -4.53 -3.69 5.69
CA ARG A 64 -5.72 -3.45 4.86
C ARG A 64 -5.64 -4.21 3.54
N LEU A 65 -4.47 -4.20 2.89
CA LEU A 65 -4.24 -4.99 1.68
C LEU A 65 -4.33 -6.49 1.97
N SER A 66 -3.75 -6.96 3.09
CA SER A 66 -3.90 -8.35 3.52
C SER A 66 -5.37 -8.71 3.74
N ARG A 67 -6.14 -7.87 4.43
CA ARG A 67 -7.57 -8.08 4.63
C ARG A 67 -8.36 -8.07 3.31
N ALA A 68 -7.98 -7.24 2.35
CA ALA A 68 -8.62 -7.23 1.03
C ALA A 68 -8.39 -8.54 0.28
N ILE A 69 -7.21 -9.16 0.44
CA ILE A 69 -6.90 -10.49 -0.11
C ILE A 69 -7.72 -11.56 0.61
N GLU A 70 -7.67 -11.60 1.95
CA GLU A 70 -8.34 -12.63 2.76
C GLU A 70 -9.86 -12.65 2.59
N THR A 71 -10.46 -11.46 2.46
CA THR A 71 -11.91 -11.33 2.27
C THR A 71 -12.35 -11.56 0.83
N GLY A 72 -11.42 -11.78 -0.10
CA GLY A 72 -11.75 -11.89 -1.52
C GLY A 72 -12.23 -10.57 -2.14
N ALA A 73 -11.84 -9.43 -1.57
CA ALA A 73 -12.21 -8.12 -2.09
C ALA A 73 -11.43 -7.79 -3.37
N ILE A 74 -10.20 -8.31 -3.50
CA ILE A 74 -9.40 -8.17 -4.74
C ILE A 74 -10.15 -8.75 -5.94
N GLU A 75 -10.86 -9.86 -5.77
CA GLU A 75 -11.62 -10.52 -6.83
C GLU A 75 -12.88 -9.73 -7.17
N ARG A 76 -13.60 -9.28 -6.15
CA ARG A 76 -14.97 -8.74 -6.27
C ARG A 76 -15.04 -7.25 -6.57
N LEU A 77 -14.07 -6.47 -6.11
CA LEU A 77 -14.10 -5.00 -6.21
C LEU A 77 -13.27 -4.51 -7.40
N SER A 78 -13.65 -3.35 -7.93
CA SER A 78 -12.81 -2.64 -8.90
C SER A 78 -11.54 -2.11 -8.22
N VAL A 79 -10.49 -1.86 -9.01
CA VAL A 79 -9.27 -1.22 -8.50
C VAL A 79 -9.59 0.10 -7.81
N GLN A 80 -10.47 0.91 -8.43
CA GLN A 80 -10.85 2.22 -7.88
C GLN A 80 -11.54 2.07 -6.52
N ALA A 81 -12.50 1.16 -6.39
CA ALA A 81 -13.20 0.94 -5.13
C ALA A 81 -12.25 0.48 -4.00
N ILE A 82 -11.26 -0.35 -4.31
CA ILE A 82 -10.24 -0.76 -3.33
C ILE A 82 -9.39 0.44 -2.92
N VAL A 83 -8.97 1.27 -3.88
CA VAL A 83 -8.20 2.50 -3.60
C VAL A 83 -9.01 3.47 -2.74
N ASP A 84 -10.30 3.68 -3.03
CA ASP A 84 -11.17 4.57 -2.27
C ASP A 84 -11.31 4.08 -0.81
N VAL A 85 -11.56 2.78 -0.61
CA VAL A 85 -11.62 2.17 0.74
C VAL A 85 -10.29 2.34 1.49
N MET A 86 -9.16 2.16 0.81
CA MET A 86 -7.83 2.33 1.40
C MET A 86 -7.60 3.77 1.89
N ILE A 87 -8.10 4.76 1.15
CA ILE A 87 -7.95 6.20 1.42
C ILE A 87 -8.94 6.70 2.47
N ASP A 88 -10.20 6.28 2.40
CA ASP A 88 -11.23 6.74 3.34
C ASP A 88 -10.89 6.35 4.78
N HIS A 89 -10.30 5.17 4.97
CA HIS A 89 -9.82 4.73 6.27
C HIS A 89 -8.49 5.39 6.67
N ASP A 90 -7.89 6.22 5.82
CA ASP A 90 -6.67 6.99 6.09
C ASP A 90 -6.95 8.38 6.67
N ARG A 91 -8.21 8.83 6.64
CA ARG A 91 -8.62 10.04 7.35
C ARG A 91 -8.75 9.73 8.86
N PRO A 92 -8.26 10.63 9.74
CA PRO A 92 -8.34 10.45 11.18
C PRO A 92 -9.78 10.39 11.70
#